data_AF-A0AAV4MHD7-F1
#
_entry.id   AF-A0AAV4MHD7-F1
#
_cell.length_a   1.000
_cell.length_b   1.000
_cell.length_c   1.000
_cell.angle_alpha   90.00
_cell.angle_beta   90.00
_cell.angle_gamma   90.00
#
_symmetry.space_group_name_H-M   'P 1'
#
loop_
_entity.id
_entity.type
_entity.pdbx_description
1 polymer ?
#
loop_
_entity_poly.entity_id
_entity_poly.type
_entity_poly.pdbx_seq_one_letter_code
_entity_poly.pdbx_strand_id
1 'polypeptide(L)'
;MLSRDHDEFYVPKALTFLATTQKDIFAFDENVDDVSVDFNVFSPNLLTDDMQLTMNMLMKLTLYLKLHKLSKNNLINLKISLSKDDDFDILYTDKINEINPIILIVYEYQALNEDFIREFQDKVDWEKISRYQKLSEDFIREFQDKVVWYCISEYQKLSEDFIREFQDKVDWECISYKQILSENFIREFKNEVNWVCISGNQALSEDFIREFQDKVNWEYQKLNEDFIREFQDKVVWVYILENQKSSEDFIREFQDKVDWICMSEYQKLSEDFIREFQDKVDWICMSEYQKLSEDFIREFQDKVDWCLISKYQTLSEDFIRELFVFNIGLELKRAYIIPLKLSAFINERKSRLG
;
A
#
# COMPACT_ATOMS: atom_id res chain seq x y z
N MET A 1 -15.01 -18.39 -7.98
CA MET A 1 -14.93 -18.79 -6.56
C MET A 1 -14.65 -20.27 -6.52
N LEU A 2 -13.44 -20.67 -6.12
CA LEU A 2 -13.12 -21.98 -5.51
C LEU A 2 -11.59 -21.96 -5.26
N SER A 3 -11.21 -21.61 -4.04
CA SER A 3 -9.90 -21.98 -3.48
C SER A 3 -10.07 -22.07 -1.97
N ARG A 4 -9.96 -23.29 -1.43
CA ARG A 4 -9.42 -23.55 -0.10
C ARG A 4 -9.25 -25.05 0.11
N ASP A 5 -8.15 -25.36 0.79
CA ASP A 5 -7.88 -26.56 1.57
C ASP A 5 -7.25 -27.76 0.83
N HIS A 6 -5.93 -27.68 0.64
CA HIS A 6 -5.02 -28.84 0.67
C HIS A 6 -3.61 -28.41 1.06
N ASP A 7 -3.30 -28.18 2.35
CA ASP A 7 -1.90 -28.03 2.81
C ASP A 7 -1.62 -28.38 4.29
N GLU A 8 -2.55 -29.00 5.04
CA GLU A 8 -2.32 -29.27 6.48
C GLU A 8 -1.83 -30.68 6.84
N PHE A 9 -1.63 -31.60 5.89
CA PHE A 9 -1.33 -33.00 6.22
C PHE A 9 0.12 -33.47 6.01
N TYR A 10 1.03 -32.64 5.47
CA TYR A 10 2.40 -33.07 5.15
C TYR A 10 3.44 -32.81 6.25
N VAL A 11 3.20 -31.85 7.15
CA VAL A 11 4.13 -31.44 8.21
C VAL A 11 4.36 -32.53 9.29
N PRO A 12 3.34 -33.30 9.75
CA PRO A 12 3.55 -34.26 10.84
C PRO A 12 4.42 -35.47 10.46
N LYS A 13 4.35 -35.93 9.20
CA LYS A 13 5.17 -37.06 8.72
C LYS A 13 6.64 -36.69 8.58
N ALA A 14 6.94 -35.45 8.15
CA ALA A 14 8.31 -34.94 8.06
C ALA A 14 8.97 -34.84 9.46
N LEU A 15 8.23 -34.33 10.46
CA LEU A 15 8.70 -34.26 11.84
C LEU A 15 8.91 -35.63 12.49
N THR A 16 8.07 -36.62 12.17
CA THR A 16 8.20 -37.99 12.69
C THR A 16 9.39 -38.72 12.07
N PHE A 17 9.65 -38.49 10.77
CA PHE A 17 10.84 -39.01 10.09
C PHE A 17 12.11 -38.40 10.69
N LEU A 18 12.15 -37.06 10.86
CA LEU A 18 13.25 -36.33 11.48
C LEU A 18 13.57 -36.80 12.91
N ALA A 19 12.55 -37.07 13.74
CA ALA A 19 12.75 -37.57 15.10
C ALA A 19 13.35 -39.01 15.14
N THR A 20 13.07 -39.81 14.11
CA THR A 20 13.60 -41.18 14.01
C THR A 20 15.05 -41.15 13.51
N THR A 21 15.35 -40.32 12.50
CA THR A 21 16.73 -40.16 11.98
C THR A 21 17.66 -39.46 12.99
N GLN A 22 17.13 -38.56 13.82
CA GLN A 22 17.88 -37.90 14.90
C GLN A 22 18.38 -38.90 15.96
N LYS A 23 17.65 -40.00 16.17
CA LYS A 23 18.00 -41.03 17.17
C LYS A 23 19.06 -42.00 16.67
N ASP A 24 19.09 -42.26 15.37
CA ASP A 24 20.04 -43.20 14.75
C ASP A 24 21.36 -42.54 14.32
N ILE A 25 21.39 -41.20 14.14
CA ILE A 25 22.59 -40.45 13.72
C ILE A 25 23.33 -39.79 14.89
N PHE A 26 22.63 -39.42 15.97
CA PHE A 26 23.24 -38.71 17.11
C PHE A 26 23.18 -39.54 18.39
N ALA A 27 24.22 -40.35 18.64
CA ALA A 27 24.61 -40.63 20.03
C ALA A 27 25.17 -39.34 20.61
N PHE A 28 24.30 -38.57 21.27
CA PHE A 28 24.63 -37.29 21.90
C PHE A 28 25.49 -37.56 23.14
N ASP A 29 26.79 -37.27 23.06
CA ASP A 29 27.66 -37.11 24.23
C ASP A 29 27.91 -35.61 24.42
N GLU A 30 27.48 -35.08 25.56
CA GLU A 30 27.50 -33.64 25.88
C GLU A 30 28.92 -33.09 26.14
N ASN A 31 29.97 -33.91 26.02
CA ASN A 31 31.35 -33.52 26.35
C ASN A 31 32.35 -33.59 25.17
N VAL A 32 31.90 -33.65 23.92
CA VAL A 32 32.81 -33.70 22.76
C VAL A 32 32.92 -32.33 22.09
N ASP A 33 34.08 -31.70 22.24
CA ASP A 33 34.47 -30.41 21.65
C ASP A 33 34.68 -30.43 20.12
N ASP A 34 34.40 -31.56 19.46
CA ASP A 34 34.62 -31.72 18.02
C ASP A 34 33.44 -32.45 17.36
N VAL A 35 32.69 -31.72 16.52
CA VAL A 35 31.67 -32.32 15.65
C VAL A 35 32.30 -32.52 14.28
N SER A 36 32.98 -33.66 14.11
CA SER A 36 33.35 -34.16 12.80
C SER A 36 32.16 -34.96 12.24
N VAL A 37 31.67 -34.53 11.07
CA VAL A 37 30.71 -35.30 10.28
C VAL A 37 31.49 -35.84 9.10
N ASP A 38 31.73 -37.15 9.08
CA ASP A 38 32.39 -37.81 7.95
C ASP A 38 31.34 -38.06 6.85
N PHE A 39 31.38 -37.24 5.81
CA PHE A 39 30.46 -37.33 4.67
C PHE A 39 30.91 -38.37 3.62
N ASN A 40 32.03 -39.07 3.84
CA ASN A 40 32.48 -40.12 2.91
C ASN A 40 31.58 -41.37 2.89
N VAL A 41 30.50 -41.40 3.67
CA VAL A 41 29.58 -42.53 3.74
C VAL A 41 28.59 -42.56 2.56
N PHE A 42 28.43 -41.48 1.80
CA PHE A 42 27.50 -41.45 0.66
C PHE A 42 28.24 -41.36 -0.68
N SER A 43 28.22 -42.49 -1.40
CA SER A 43 28.72 -42.55 -2.77
C SER A 43 27.84 -41.65 -3.67
N PRO A 44 28.42 -40.75 -4.51
CA PRO A 44 27.68 -39.73 -5.24
C PRO A 44 26.62 -40.26 -6.22
N ASN A 45 26.68 -41.53 -6.59
CA ASN A 45 25.91 -42.11 -7.70
C ASN A 45 24.54 -42.69 -7.30
N LEU A 46 24.01 -42.40 -6.10
CA LEU A 46 22.78 -43.01 -5.57
C LEU A 46 21.78 -42.04 -4.93
N LEU A 47 22.02 -40.73 -5.00
CA LEU A 47 21.10 -39.74 -4.42
C LEU A 47 20.04 -39.32 -5.46
N THR A 48 18.76 -39.49 -5.12
CA THR A 48 17.65 -38.90 -5.90
C THR A 48 17.56 -37.40 -5.66
N ASP A 49 16.90 -36.65 -6.55
CA ASP A 49 16.79 -35.18 -6.45
C ASP A 49 16.18 -34.73 -5.09
N ASP A 50 15.24 -35.49 -4.55
CA ASP A 50 14.66 -35.26 -3.22
C ASP A 50 15.68 -35.48 -2.08
N MET A 51 16.57 -36.46 -2.23
CA MET A 51 17.66 -36.70 -1.27
C MET A 51 18.72 -35.60 -1.33
N GLN A 52 18.98 -35.04 -2.51
CA GLN A 52 19.87 -33.89 -2.70
C GLN A 52 19.27 -32.63 -2.07
N LEU A 53 17.96 -32.39 -2.25
CA LEU A 53 17.24 -31.27 -1.63
C LEU A 53 17.22 -31.40 -0.09
N THR A 54 16.99 -32.62 0.41
CA THR A 54 16.98 -32.92 1.84
C THR A 54 18.39 -32.78 2.45
N MET A 55 19.43 -33.25 1.75
CA MET A 55 20.84 -33.04 2.11
C MET A 55 21.19 -31.54 2.14
N ASN A 56 20.71 -30.76 1.17
CA ASN A 56 20.91 -29.31 1.14
C ASN A 56 20.17 -28.60 2.29
N MET A 57 18.96 -29.02 2.64
CA MET A 57 18.25 -28.47 3.81
C MET A 57 18.96 -28.85 5.12
N LEU A 58 19.44 -30.09 5.26
CA LEU A 58 20.21 -30.55 6.41
C LEU A 58 21.55 -29.83 6.55
N MET A 59 22.26 -29.59 5.44
CA MET A 59 23.48 -28.79 5.43
C MET A 59 23.19 -27.34 5.84
N LYS A 60 22.13 -26.71 5.29
CA LYS A 60 21.70 -25.36 5.68
C LYS A 60 21.33 -25.25 7.15
N LEU A 61 20.61 -26.24 7.70
CA LEU A 61 20.22 -26.28 9.12
C LEU A 61 21.44 -26.52 10.03
N THR A 62 22.35 -27.39 9.63
CA THR A 62 23.59 -27.68 10.37
C THR A 62 24.52 -26.46 10.39
N LEU A 63 24.60 -25.72 9.28
CA LEU A 63 25.36 -24.48 9.20
C LEU A 63 24.72 -23.36 10.02
N TYR A 64 23.39 -23.22 9.95
CA TYR A 64 22.62 -22.30 10.79
C TYR A 64 22.85 -22.55 12.29
N LEU A 65 22.82 -23.82 12.71
CA LEU A 65 23.09 -24.22 14.09
C LEU A 65 24.55 -23.97 14.49
N LYS A 66 25.53 -24.21 13.60
CA LYS A 66 26.94 -23.86 13.84
C LYS A 66 27.12 -22.35 13.98
N LEU A 67 26.55 -21.54 13.09
CA LEU A 67 26.62 -20.08 13.13
C LEU A 67 25.92 -19.49 14.36
N HIS A 68 24.77 -20.03 14.75
CA HIS A 68 24.07 -19.64 15.97
C HIS A 68 24.91 -19.96 17.22
N LYS A 69 25.64 -21.09 17.25
CA LYS A 69 26.58 -21.44 18.33
C LYS A 69 27.85 -20.55 18.30
N LEU A 70 28.32 -20.16 17.13
CA LEU A 70 29.47 -19.27 16.91
C LEU A 70 29.16 -17.82 17.30
N SER A 71 27.91 -17.36 17.14
CA SER A 71 27.47 -16.03 17.63
C SER A 71 27.54 -15.88 19.16
N LYS A 72 27.56 -17.00 19.89
CA LYS A 72 27.72 -17.02 21.35
C LYS A 72 29.17 -16.97 21.82
N ASN A 73 30.14 -17.31 20.97
CA ASN A 73 31.56 -17.40 21.34
C ASN A 73 32.43 -16.68 20.29
N ASN A 74 32.85 -15.45 20.61
CA ASN A 74 33.80 -14.59 19.88
C ASN A 74 34.80 -15.39 19.02
N LEU A 75 34.73 -15.24 17.69
CA LEU A 75 35.52 -16.04 16.77
C LEU A 75 36.89 -15.44 16.47
N ILE A 76 37.87 -16.20 16.94
CA ILE A 76 39.27 -16.28 16.57
C ILE A 76 39.46 -16.49 15.05
N ASN A 77 40.33 -15.66 14.45
CA ASN A 77 41.18 -15.84 13.26
C ASN A 77 40.90 -17.04 12.32
N LEU A 78 40.36 -16.75 11.13
CA LEU A 78 40.54 -17.59 9.93
C LEU A 78 41.74 -17.08 9.11
N LYS A 79 42.89 -17.75 9.28
CA LYS A 79 44.09 -17.55 8.45
C LYS A 79 44.24 -18.77 7.54
N ILE A 80 43.82 -18.64 6.27
CA ILE A 80 43.99 -19.72 5.28
C ILE A 80 45.33 -19.48 4.57
N SER A 81 46.30 -20.34 4.84
CA SER A 81 47.60 -20.37 4.16
C SER A 81 47.45 -21.03 2.79
N LEU A 82 47.79 -20.29 1.74
CA LEU A 82 47.76 -20.71 0.34
C LEU A 82 48.98 -21.60 0.00
N SER A 83 48.74 -22.81 -0.52
CA SER A 83 49.74 -23.60 -1.25
C SER A 83 49.43 -23.54 -2.74
N LYS A 84 50.48 -23.35 -3.54
CA LYS A 84 50.45 -23.22 -4.99
C LYS A 84 50.22 -24.59 -5.63
N ASP A 85 49.10 -24.77 -6.34
CA ASP A 85 48.95 -25.78 -7.40
C ASP A 85 47.84 -25.32 -8.36
N ASP A 86 48.10 -25.44 -9.66
CA ASP A 86 47.39 -24.74 -10.75
C ASP A 86 46.03 -25.37 -11.15
N ASP A 87 45.54 -26.39 -10.43
CA ASP A 87 44.19 -26.99 -10.61
C ASP A 87 43.12 -26.38 -9.66
N PHE A 88 43.49 -25.38 -8.87
CA PHE A 88 42.64 -24.80 -7.82
C PHE A 88 41.62 -23.76 -8.32
N ASP A 89 41.74 -23.30 -9.56
CA ASP A 89 41.01 -22.12 -10.05
C ASP A 89 39.54 -22.37 -10.43
N ILE A 90 39.17 -23.59 -10.84
CA ILE A 90 37.80 -23.85 -11.34
C ILE A 90 36.83 -24.24 -10.21
N LEU A 91 37.27 -25.02 -9.22
CA LEU A 91 36.43 -25.50 -8.12
C LEU A 91 36.09 -24.38 -7.10
N TYR A 92 36.93 -23.34 -7.00
CA TYR A 92 36.71 -22.23 -6.08
C TYR A 92 35.85 -21.11 -6.65
N THR A 93 35.79 -20.92 -7.98
CA THR A 93 34.82 -20.00 -8.58
C THR A 93 33.38 -20.39 -8.25
N ASP A 94 33.06 -21.69 -8.23
CA ASP A 94 31.72 -22.16 -7.89
C ASP A 94 31.41 -22.00 -6.38
N LYS A 95 32.38 -22.25 -5.50
CA LYS A 95 32.22 -21.99 -4.04
C LYS A 95 32.14 -20.51 -3.69
N ILE A 96 32.85 -19.64 -4.40
CA ILE A 96 32.76 -18.18 -4.24
C ILE A 96 31.37 -17.69 -4.67
N ASN A 97 30.79 -18.31 -5.71
CA ASN A 97 29.42 -18.03 -6.14
C ASN A 97 28.36 -18.57 -5.15
N GLU A 98 28.63 -19.64 -4.39
CA GLU A 98 27.74 -20.13 -3.30
C GLU A 98 27.81 -19.30 -2.01
N ILE A 99 28.94 -18.61 -1.75
CA ILE A 99 29.10 -17.71 -0.60
C ILE A 99 28.29 -16.42 -0.79
N ASN A 100 28.11 -15.97 -2.03
CA ASN A 100 27.46 -14.70 -2.36
C ASN A 100 25.97 -14.64 -1.93
N PRO A 101 25.12 -15.67 -2.17
CA PRO A 101 23.77 -15.75 -1.63
C PRO A 101 23.71 -15.77 -0.10
N ILE A 102 24.68 -16.41 0.57
CA ILE A 102 24.71 -16.54 2.03
C ILE A 102 25.02 -15.18 2.68
N ILE A 103 25.98 -14.44 2.12
CA ILE A 103 26.32 -13.07 2.56
C ILE A 103 25.13 -12.13 2.37
N LEU A 104 24.45 -12.22 1.21
CA LEU A 104 23.22 -11.46 0.95
C LEU A 104 22.12 -11.74 1.98
N ILE A 105 21.89 -13.03 2.32
CA ILE A 105 20.90 -13.41 3.33
C ILE A 105 21.26 -12.85 4.71
N VAL A 106 22.54 -12.83 5.08
CA VAL A 106 22.96 -12.27 6.37
C VAL A 106 22.68 -10.76 6.43
N TYR A 107 23.00 -10.00 5.38
CA TYR A 107 22.73 -8.55 5.38
C TYR A 107 21.25 -8.19 5.30
N GLU A 108 20.44 -8.99 4.61
CA GLU A 108 19.02 -8.69 4.41
C GLU A 108 18.14 -9.18 5.57
N TYR A 109 18.54 -10.26 6.26
CA TYR A 109 17.67 -10.93 7.24
C TYR A 109 18.26 -11.04 8.65
N GLN A 110 19.54 -10.67 8.88
CA GLN A 110 20.11 -10.59 10.23
C GLN A 110 20.33 -9.13 10.64
N ALA A 111 19.99 -8.81 11.89
CA ALA A 111 20.36 -7.54 12.49
C ALA A 111 21.83 -7.61 12.93
N LEU A 112 22.71 -7.02 12.13
CA LEU A 112 24.11 -6.85 12.50
C LEU A 112 24.23 -5.64 13.44
N ASN A 113 24.93 -5.81 14.55
CA ASN A 113 25.20 -4.66 15.41
C ASN A 113 26.30 -3.78 14.78
N GLU A 114 26.29 -2.50 15.13
CA GLU A 114 27.26 -1.54 14.59
C GLU A 114 28.71 -1.87 14.94
N ASP A 115 28.97 -2.46 16.10
CA ASP A 115 30.33 -2.85 16.52
C ASP A 115 30.92 -3.95 15.64
N PHE A 116 30.10 -4.91 15.20
CA PHE A 116 30.50 -5.90 14.21
C PHE A 116 30.82 -5.23 12.88
N ILE A 117 29.98 -4.29 12.44
CA ILE A 117 30.22 -3.57 11.18
C ILE A 117 31.51 -2.74 11.28
N ARG A 118 31.81 -2.12 12.44
CA ARG A 118 33.09 -1.44 12.71
C ARG A 118 34.28 -2.38 12.60
N GLU A 119 34.18 -3.56 13.22
CA GLU A 119 35.25 -4.58 13.21
C GLU A 119 35.53 -5.09 11.79
N PHE A 120 34.49 -5.25 10.97
CA PHE A 120 34.58 -5.82 9.62
C PHE A 120 34.36 -4.80 8.50
N GLN A 121 34.59 -3.51 8.77
CA GLN A 121 34.27 -2.38 7.88
C GLN A 121 34.87 -2.45 6.46
N ASP A 122 35.95 -3.21 6.26
CA ASP A 122 36.61 -3.37 4.96
C ASP A 122 36.18 -4.64 4.22
N LYS A 123 35.26 -5.42 4.80
CA LYS A 123 34.76 -6.69 4.27
C LYS A 123 33.24 -6.71 4.11
N VAL A 124 32.54 -5.68 4.59
CA VAL A 124 31.09 -5.55 4.45
C VAL A 124 30.72 -4.88 3.14
N ASP A 125 29.57 -5.25 2.60
CA ASP A 125 28.95 -4.53 1.49
C ASP A 125 28.20 -3.31 2.04
N TRP A 126 28.76 -2.12 1.82
CA TRP A 126 28.20 -0.87 2.33
C TRP A 126 26.86 -0.48 1.73
N GLU A 127 26.53 -0.92 0.52
CA GLU A 127 25.19 -0.72 -0.06
C GLU A 127 24.17 -1.52 0.72
N LYS A 128 24.47 -2.80 0.99
CA LYS A 128 23.61 -3.70 1.77
C LYS A 128 23.48 -3.24 3.22
N ILE A 129 24.58 -2.81 3.84
CA ILE A 129 24.56 -2.23 5.19
C ILE A 129 23.67 -0.99 5.23
N SER A 130 23.88 -0.03 4.33
CA SER A 130 23.13 1.24 4.31
C SER A 130 21.63 1.05 4.09
N ARG A 131 21.25 0.02 3.32
CA ARG A 131 19.86 -0.26 2.96
C ARG A 131 19.10 -1.07 3.99
N TYR A 132 19.70 -2.15 4.49
CA TYR A 132 18.96 -3.17 5.26
C TYR A 132 19.20 -3.09 6.75
N GLN A 133 20.33 -2.52 7.18
CA GLN A 133 20.65 -2.40 8.60
C GLN A 133 20.06 -1.11 9.17
N LYS A 134 19.62 -1.17 10.43
CA LYS A 134 19.22 0.02 11.17
C LYS A 134 20.47 0.69 11.72
N LEU A 135 20.84 1.82 11.15
CA LEU A 135 22.05 2.55 11.52
C LEU A 135 21.69 3.78 12.36
N SER A 136 22.47 4.03 13.41
CA SER A 136 22.41 5.28 14.16
C SER A 136 23.07 6.41 13.37
N GLU A 137 22.62 7.64 13.60
CA GLU A 137 23.21 8.81 12.96
C GLU A 137 24.70 8.97 13.32
N ASP A 138 25.10 8.62 14.54
CA ASP A 138 26.52 8.67 14.95
C ASP A 138 27.38 7.68 14.18
N PHE A 139 26.86 6.47 13.92
CA PHE A 139 27.53 5.51 13.06
C PHE A 139 27.63 6.02 11.62
N ILE A 140 26.56 6.63 11.10
CA ILE A 140 26.57 7.21 9.75
C ILE A 140 27.59 8.37 9.66
N ARG A 141 27.71 9.21 10.69
CA ARG A 141 28.75 10.26 10.79
C ARG A 141 30.16 9.66 10.75
N GLU A 142 30.38 8.60 11.53
CA GLU A 142 31.66 7.88 11.60
C GLU A 142 32.07 7.32 10.24
N PHE A 143 31.10 6.76 9.48
CA PHE A 143 31.34 6.10 8.19
C PHE A 143 30.79 6.86 6.98
N GLN A 144 30.70 8.18 7.07
CA GLN A 144 30.08 9.06 6.07
C GLN A 144 30.66 8.95 4.64
N ASP A 145 31.89 8.48 4.51
CA ASP A 145 32.60 8.30 3.23
C ASP A 145 32.45 6.88 2.66
N LYS A 146 31.86 5.94 3.44
CA LYS A 146 31.62 4.55 3.02
C LYS A 146 30.14 4.25 2.79
N VAL A 147 29.25 4.83 3.58
CA VAL A 147 27.79 4.65 3.44
C VAL A 147 27.28 5.12 2.08
N VAL A 148 26.21 4.49 1.60
CA VAL A 148 25.55 4.87 0.36
C VAL A 148 24.43 5.85 0.68
N TRP A 149 24.65 7.14 0.42
CA TRP A 149 23.76 8.24 0.83
C TRP A 149 22.35 8.15 0.27
N TYR A 150 22.18 7.66 -0.95
CA TYR A 150 20.86 7.34 -1.50
C TYR A 150 20.11 6.35 -0.59
N CYS A 151 20.76 5.24 -0.20
CA CYS A 151 20.18 4.25 0.70
C CYS A 151 19.94 4.81 2.11
N ILE A 152 20.85 5.64 2.61
CA ILE A 152 20.66 6.33 3.90
C ILE A 152 19.40 7.19 3.87
N SER A 153 19.22 7.98 2.81
CA SER A 153 18.08 8.89 2.66
C SER A 153 16.76 8.14 2.48
N GLU A 154 16.78 7.00 1.77
CA GLU A 154 15.58 6.23 1.45
C GLU A 154 15.10 5.32 2.61
N TYR A 155 16.04 4.67 3.31
CA TYR A 155 15.72 3.56 4.23
C TYR A 155 15.94 3.89 5.71
N GLN A 156 16.72 4.92 6.04
CA GLN A 156 16.96 5.30 7.42
C GLN A 156 15.96 6.39 7.87
N LYS A 157 15.64 6.38 9.16
CA LYS A 157 14.92 7.49 9.79
C LYS A 157 15.94 8.52 10.24
N LEU A 158 15.89 9.71 9.65
CA LEU A 158 16.87 10.77 9.89
C LEU A 158 16.20 11.94 10.62
N SER A 159 16.93 12.55 11.54
CA SER A 159 16.56 13.81 12.17
C SER A 159 16.85 14.98 11.24
N GLU A 160 16.09 16.07 11.41
CA GLU A 160 16.34 17.29 10.64
C GLU A 160 17.74 17.86 10.86
N ASP A 161 18.28 17.77 12.09
CA ASP A 161 19.62 18.26 12.39
C ASP A 161 20.69 17.47 11.64
N PHE A 162 20.52 16.15 11.53
CA PHE A 162 21.39 15.32 10.71
C PHE A 162 21.27 15.67 9.22
N ILE A 163 20.05 15.89 8.73
CA ILE A 163 19.85 16.28 7.33
C ILE A 163 20.48 17.66 7.06
N ARG A 164 20.39 18.63 7.99
CA ARG A 164 21.08 19.94 7.89
C ARG A 164 22.60 19.76 7.81
N GLU A 165 23.15 18.90 8.65
CA GLU A 165 24.59 18.59 8.72
C GLU A 165 25.09 18.01 7.38
N PHE A 166 24.30 17.15 6.74
CA PHE A 166 24.66 16.44 5.51
C PHE A 166 23.85 16.84 4.28
N GLN A 167 23.38 18.09 4.23
CA GLN A 167 22.50 18.61 3.18
C GLN A 167 23.04 18.44 1.75
N ASP A 168 24.37 18.46 1.59
CA ASP A 168 25.06 18.31 0.30
C ASP A 168 25.24 16.85 -0.14
N LYS A 169 24.94 15.89 0.75
CA LYS A 169 25.13 14.45 0.51
C LYS A 169 23.82 13.67 0.41
N VAL A 170 22.78 14.08 1.15
CA VAL A 170 21.48 13.41 1.14
C VAL A 170 20.79 13.49 -0.22
N ASP A 171 19.97 12.49 -0.52
CA ASP A 171 19.10 12.52 -1.69
C ASP A 171 17.79 13.22 -1.33
N TRP A 172 17.61 14.45 -1.82
CA TRP A 172 16.47 15.30 -1.47
C TRP A 172 15.11 14.75 -1.93
N GLU A 173 15.07 13.97 -3.00
CA GLU A 173 13.82 13.33 -3.45
C GLU A 173 13.41 12.26 -2.43
N CYS A 174 14.36 11.42 -2.01
CA CYS A 174 14.15 10.42 -0.96
C CYS A 174 13.82 11.06 0.39
N ILE A 175 14.51 12.13 0.78
CA ILE A 175 14.20 12.88 2.01
C ILE A 175 12.76 13.38 1.99
N SER A 176 12.36 14.04 0.89
CA SER A 176 11.02 14.61 0.75
C SER A 176 9.93 13.52 0.70
N TYR A 177 10.26 12.33 0.20
CA TYR A 177 9.31 11.24 0.07
C TYR A 177 9.18 10.37 1.33
N LYS A 178 10.26 10.18 2.09
CA LYS A 178 10.32 9.19 3.17
C LYS A 178 10.26 9.79 4.58
N GLN A 179 10.69 11.04 4.74
CA GLN A 179 10.77 11.69 6.05
C GLN A 179 9.53 12.57 6.29
N ILE A 180 9.13 12.72 7.56
CA ILE A 180 8.15 13.72 7.98
C ILE A 180 8.93 14.93 8.45
N LEU A 181 8.81 16.05 7.73
CA LEU A 181 9.60 17.25 7.95
C LEU A 181 8.74 18.36 8.56
N SER A 182 9.30 19.13 9.48
CA SER A 182 8.65 20.33 10.00
C SER A 182 8.59 21.41 8.93
N GLU A 183 7.57 22.25 8.99
CA GLU A 183 7.41 23.37 8.08
C GLU A 183 8.58 24.37 8.15
N ASN A 184 9.21 24.53 9.31
CA ASN A 184 10.38 25.39 9.45
C ASN A 184 11.58 24.84 8.68
N PHE A 185 11.78 23.52 8.72
CA PHE A 185 12.79 22.86 7.90
C PHE A 185 12.48 22.98 6.41
N ILE A 186 11.22 22.79 6.01
CA ILE A 186 10.82 22.93 4.61
C ILE A 186 11.00 24.38 4.13
N ARG A 187 10.71 25.39 4.98
CA ARG A 187 11.01 26.81 4.70
C ARG A 187 12.50 27.04 4.43
N GLU A 188 13.35 26.46 5.28
CA GLU A 188 14.81 26.56 5.20
C GLU A 188 15.33 25.97 3.87
N PHE A 189 14.85 24.78 3.49
CA PHE A 189 15.31 24.02 2.31
C PHE A 189 14.34 24.05 1.12
N LYS A 190 13.56 25.13 1.00
CA LYS A 190 12.48 25.28 0.01
C LYS A 190 12.87 25.13 -1.47
N ASN A 191 14.17 25.17 -1.78
CA ASN A 191 14.71 25.03 -3.13
C ASN A 191 15.25 23.62 -3.41
N GLU A 192 15.45 22.81 -2.37
CA GLU A 192 15.99 21.46 -2.48
C GLU A 192 14.86 20.41 -2.40
N VAL A 193 13.87 20.64 -1.53
CA VAL A 193 12.76 19.71 -1.32
C VAL A 193 11.92 19.51 -2.58
N ASN A 194 11.46 18.27 -2.79
CA ASN A 194 10.48 17.94 -3.80
C ASN A 194 9.07 18.27 -3.29
N TRP A 195 8.50 19.37 -3.78
CA TRP A 195 7.19 19.87 -3.37
C TRP A 195 6.03 18.91 -3.61
N VAL A 196 6.10 18.07 -4.64
CA VAL A 196 5.06 17.07 -4.91
C VAL A 196 5.09 16.01 -3.80
N CYS A 197 6.28 15.52 -3.44
CA CYS A 197 6.46 14.56 -2.34
C CYS A 197 6.04 15.16 -0.99
N ILE A 198 6.47 16.38 -0.67
CA ILE A 198 6.07 17.08 0.56
C ILE A 198 4.55 17.21 0.64
N SER A 199 3.90 17.61 -0.46
CA SER A 199 2.45 17.81 -0.48
C SER A 199 1.69 16.49 -0.33
N GLY A 200 2.16 15.39 -0.92
CA GLY A 200 1.47 14.11 -0.88
C GLY A 200 1.65 13.32 0.42
N ASN A 201 2.74 13.56 1.17
CA ASN A 201 3.15 12.68 2.26
C ASN A 201 2.98 13.27 3.67
N GLN A 202 2.63 14.55 3.79
CA GLN A 202 2.38 15.17 5.09
C GLN A 202 1.28 16.23 5.02
N ALA A 203 0.61 16.43 6.16
CA ALA A 203 -0.33 17.53 6.33
C ALA A 203 0.44 18.82 6.60
N LEU A 204 0.10 19.86 5.85
CA LEU A 204 0.66 21.20 5.99
C LEU A 204 -0.39 22.13 6.58
N SER A 205 0.04 23.07 7.42
CA SER A 205 -0.83 24.11 7.96
C SER A 205 -1.23 25.07 6.86
N GLU A 206 -2.44 25.61 6.97
CA GLU A 206 -2.94 26.61 6.03
C GLU A 206 -2.06 27.85 5.98
N ASP A 207 -1.46 28.29 7.10
CA ASP A 207 -0.51 29.40 7.13
C ASP A 207 0.70 29.14 6.24
N PHE A 208 1.24 27.92 6.27
CA PHE A 208 2.32 27.49 5.39
C PHE A 208 1.87 27.39 3.93
N ILE A 209 0.66 26.86 3.69
CA ILE A 209 0.10 26.79 2.33
C ILE A 209 -0.11 28.20 1.76
N ARG A 210 -0.55 29.19 2.56
CA ARG A 210 -0.64 30.60 2.10
C ARG A 210 0.73 31.12 1.68
N GLU A 211 1.77 30.83 2.45
CA GLU A 211 3.15 31.26 2.17
C GLU A 211 3.70 30.63 0.87
N PHE A 212 3.44 29.33 0.65
CA PHE A 212 3.94 28.56 -0.50
C PHE A 212 2.85 28.13 -1.48
N GLN A 213 1.84 29.00 -1.67
CA GLN A 213 0.63 28.71 -2.44
C GLN A 213 0.89 28.17 -3.86
N ASP A 214 1.93 28.66 -4.52
CA ASP A 214 2.23 28.29 -5.91
C ASP A 214 3.16 27.07 -6.02
N LYS A 215 3.58 26.49 -4.89
CA LYS A 215 4.45 25.32 -4.83
C LYS A 215 3.76 24.09 -4.23
N VAL A 216 2.97 24.28 -3.19
CA VAL A 216 2.23 23.18 -2.55
C VAL A 216 1.15 22.69 -3.50
N ASN A 217 1.03 21.38 -3.67
CA ASN A 217 -0.15 20.79 -4.31
C ASN A 217 -1.26 20.64 -3.26
N TRP A 218 -2.33 21.42 -3.42
CA TRP A 218 -3.43 21.51 -2.47
C TRP A 218 -4.40 20.34 -2.54
N GLU A 219 -4.37 19.56 -3.61
CA GLU A 219 -5.25 18.40 -3.82
C GLU A 219 -5.03 17.31 -2.76
N TYR A 220 -3.83 17.26 -2.19
CA TYR A 220 -3.46 16.34 -1.10
C TYR A 220 -3.73 16.91 0.29
N GLN A 221 -4.22 18.15 0.39
CA GLN A 221 -4.35 18.86 1.65
C GLN A 221 -5.82 18.98 2.08
N LYS A 222 -6.05 18.85 3.39
CA LYS A 222 -7.35 19.13 3.98
C LYS A 222 -7.42 20.62 4.35
N LEU A 223 -8.29 21.35 3.68
CA LEU A 223 -8.44 22.80 3.78
C LEU A 223 -9.81 23.14 4.36
N ASN A 224 -9.86 24.07 5.30
CA ASN A 224 -11.13 24.54 5.82
C ASN A 224 -11.85 25.46 4.81
N GLU A 225 -13.15 25.64 5.01
CA GLU A 225 -13.98 26.45 4.14
C GLU A 225 -13.56 27.92 4.09
N ASP A 226 -13.05 28.49 5.18
CA ASP A 226 -12.61 29.90 5.20
C ASP A 226 -11.37 30.12 4.32
N PHE A 227 -10.44 29.17 4.34
CA PHE A 227 -9.31 29.14 3.43
C PHE A 227 -9.78 28.99 1.98
N ILE A 228 -10.73 28.09 1.71
CA ILE A 228 -11.26 27.92 0.36
C ILE A 228 -11.99 29.18 -0.11
N ARG A 229 -12.73 29.88 0.77
CA ARG A 229 -13.35 31.19 0.46
C ARG A 229 -12.29 32.23 0.06
N GLU A 230 -11.18 32.29 0.81
CA GLU A 230 -10.06 33.18 0.54
C GLU A 230 -9.42 32.91 -0.84
N PHE A 231 -9.25 31.63 -1.20
CA PHE A 231 -8.57 31.19 -2.42
C PHE A 231 -9.48 30.56 -3.48
N GLN A 232 -10.75 30.95 -3.52
CA GLN A 232 -11.80 30.37 -4.35
C GLN A 232 -11.53 30.32 -5.87
N ASP A 233 -10.58 31.13 -6.36
CA ASP A 233 -10.20 31.20 -7.77
C ASP A 233 -8.96 30.34 -8.11
N LYS A 234 -8.26 29.83 -7.09
CA LYS A 234 -7.11 28.92 -7.24
C LYS A 234 -7.45 27.47 -6.96
N VAL A 235 -8.49 27.20 -6.17
CA VAL A 235 -8.89 25.83 -5.85
C VAL A 235 -9.46 25.11 -7.05
N VAL A 236 -9.18 23.81 -7.14
CA VAL A 236 -9.85 22.91 -8.07
C VAL A 236 -11.06 22.32 -7.34
N TRP A 237 -12.25 22.82 -7.68
CA TRP A 237 -13.51 22.54 -6.95
C TRP A 237 -13.87 21.06 -6.87
N VAL A 238 -13.61 20.30 -7.93
CA VAL A 238 -13.85 18.84 -7.97
C VAL A 238 -13.09 18.14 -6.83
N TYR A 239 -11.80 18.42 -6.65
CA TYR A 239 -11.00 17.77 -5.60
C TYR A 239 -11.40 18.19 -4.19
N ILE A 240 -11.85 19.43 -4.00
CA ILE A 240 -12.38 19.89 -2.71
C ILE A 240 -13.63 19.07 -2.34
N LEU A 241 -14.54 18.88 -3.30
CA LEU A 241 -15.80 18.17 -3.09
C LEU A 241 -15.64 16.65 -3.02
N GLU A 242 -14.64 16.06 -3.66
CA GLU A 242 -14.41 14.61 -3.57
C GLU A 242 -13.76 14.22 -2.24
N ASN A 243 -12.80 15.01 -1.77
CA ASN A 243 -11.92 14.61 -0.67
C ASN A 243 -12.33 15.15 0.70
N GLN A 244 -13.25 16.12 0.76
CA GLN A 244 -13.57 16.83 2.00
C GLN A 244 -15.07 17.05 2.18
N LYS A 245 -15.54 16.93 3.41
CA LYS A 245 -16.93 17.25 3.75
C LYS A 245 -17.12 18.77 3.75
N SER A 246 -17.99 19.25 2.89
CA SER A 246 -18.43 20.64 2.82
C SER A 246 -19.78 20.82 3.53
N SER A 247 -19.99 21.98 4.13
CA SER A 247 -21.30 22.38 4.65
C SER A 247 -22.23 22.77 3.50
N GLU A 248 -23.53 22.57 3.70
CA GLU A 248 -24.54 22.99 2.73
C GLU A 248 -24.52 24.51 2.50
N ASP A 249 -24.27 25.31 3.55
CA ASP A 249 -24.17 26.76 3.41
C ASP A 249 -23.00 27.18 2.53
N PHE A 250 -21.87 26.48 2.64
CA PHE A 250 -20.73 26.69 1.75
C PHE A 250 -21.06 26.31 0.30
N ILE A 251 -21.78 25.20 0.08
CA ILE A 251 -22.20 24.80 -1.27
C ILE A 251 -23.20 25.82 -1.85
N ARG A 252 -24.12 26.36 -1.03
CA ARG A 252 -25.04 27.45 -1.44
C ARG A 252 -24.27 28.69 -1.89
N GLU A 253 -23.24 29.07 -1.13
CA GLU A 253 -22.39 30.23 -1.40
C GLU A 253 -21.69 30.09 -2.77
N PHE A 254 -21.20 28.89 -3.09
CA PHE A 254 -20.43 28.61 -4.31
C PHE A 254 -21.18 27.79 -5.37
N GLN A 255 -22.51 27.86 -5.37
CA GLN A 255 -23.38 27.04 -6.22
C GLN A 255 -23.11 27.12 -7.73
N ASP A 256 -22.45 28.19 -8.20
CA ASP A 256 -22.12 28.42 -9.61
C ASP A 256 -20.71 27.94 -9.98
N LYS A 257 -19.89 27.58 -8.98
CA LYS A 257 -18.53 27.06 -9.15
C LYS A 257 -18.42 25.54 -8.90
N VAL A 258 -19.33 24.98 -8.10
CA VAL A 258 -19.34 23.55 -7.77
C VAL A 258 -19.74 22.69 -8.96
N ASP A 259 -19.10 21.52 -9.07
CA ASP A 259 -19.56 20.45 -9.96
C ASP A 259 -20.71 19.70 -9.26
N TRP A 260 -21.91 19.77 -9.85
CA TRP A 260 -23.11 19.20 -9.26
C TRP A 260 -23.13 17.68 -9.29
N ILE A 261 -22.43 17.02 -10.21
CA ILE A 261 -22.32 15.56 -10.26
C ILE A 261 -21.42 15.09 -9.12
N CYS A 262 -20.21 15.65 -9.00
CA CYS A 262 -19.29 15.33 -7.90
C CYS A 262 -19.92 15.62 -6.54
N MET A 263 -20.58 16.77 -6.41
CA MET A 263 -21.29 17.12 -5.18
C MET A 263 -22.37 16.08 -4.85
N SER A 264 -23.13 15.64 -5.85
CA SER A 264 -24.21 14.66 -5.68
C SER A 264 -23.72 13.27 -5.25
N GLU A 265 -22.54 12.87 -5.70
CA GLU A 265 -21.93 11.57 -5.42
C GLU A 265 -21.21 11.54 -4.05
N TYR A 266 -20.41 12.58 -3.76
CA TYR A 266 -19.45 12.54 -2.66
C TYR A 266 -19.90 13.28 -1.39
N GLN A 267 -20.81 14.26 -1.50
CA GLN A 267 -21.27 15.03 -0.34
C GLN A 267 -22.51 14.40 0.29
N LYS A 268 -22.62 14.53 1.62
CA LYS A 268 -23.83 14.13 2.33
C LYS A 268 -24.80 15.31 2.40
N LEU A 269 -25.88 15.23 1.65
CA LEU A 269 -26.87 16.30 1.53
C LEU A 269 -28.15 15.96 2.31
N SER A 270 -28.75 16.98 2.90
CA SER A 270 -30.10 16.88 3.44
C SER A 270 -31.13 16.93 2.32
N GLU A 271 -32.28 16.30 2.55
CA GLU A 271 -33.39 16.34 1.61
C GLU A 271 -33.88 17.78 1.36
N ASP A 272 -33.85 18.65 2.37
CA ASP A 272 -34.23 20.06 2.22
C ASP A 272 -33.29 20.79 1.25
N PHE A 273 -31.99 20.51 1.32
CA PHE A 273 -31.02 21.02 0.36
C PHE A 273 -31.29 20.48 -1.05
N ILE A 274 -31.59 19.18 -1.18
CA ILE A 274 -31.88 18.58 -2.48
C ILE A 274 -33.18 19.18 -3.07
N ARG A 275 -34.20 19.48 -2.24
CA ARG A 275 -35.41 20.20 -2.68
C ARG A 275 -35.08 21.59 -3.23
N GLU A 276 -34.22 22.32 -2.53
CA GLU A 276 -33.78 23.66 -2.91
C GLU A 276 -33.07 23.64 -4.28
N PHE A 277 -32.21 22.65 -4.53
CA PHE A 277 -31.40 22.54 -5.74
C PHE A 277 -31.82 21.41 -6.69
N GLN A 278 -33.09 21.05 -6.68
CA GLN A 278 -33.65 19.91 -7.42
C GLN A 278 -33.44 19.92 -8.94
N ASP A 279 -33.14 21.08 -9.52
CA ASP A 279 -32.91 21.29 -10.95
C ASP A 279 -31.41 21.31 -11.31
N LYS A 280 -30.52 21.31 -10.32
CA LYS A 280 -29.07 21.28 -10.49
C LYS A 280 -28.44 19.94 -10.10
N VAL A 281 -28.97 19.27 -9.06
CA VAL A 281 -28.46 17.96 -8.60
C VAL A 281 -28.54 16.89 -9.69
N ASP A 282 -27.58 15.96 -9.66
CA ASP A 282 -27.61 14.78 -10.52
C ASP A 282 -28.47 13.68 -9.88
N TRP A 283 -29.62 13.40 -10.50
CA TRP A 283 -30.60 12.47 -9.94
C TRP A 283 -30.17 11.01 -9.98
N ILE A 284 -29.24 10.64 -10.86
CA ILE A 284 -28.65 9.30 -10.91
C ILE A 284 -27.78 9.13 -9.67
N CYS A 285 -26.86 10.07 -9.42
CA CYS A 285 -26.02 10.10 -8.22
C CYS A 285 -26.85 10.19 -6.94
N MET A 286 -27.89 11.04 -6.90
CA MET A 286 -28.82 11.11 -5.76
C MET A 286 -29.44 9.75 -5.43
N SER A 287 -29.86 9.01 -6.46
CA SER A 287 -30.55 7.73 -6.29
C SER A 287 -29.63 6.61 -5.80
N GLU A 288 -28.35 6.65 -6.19
CA GLU A 288 -27.34 5.64 -5.85
C GLU A 288 -26.62 5.92 -4.52
N TYR A 289 -26.23 7.18 -4.27
CA TYR A 289 -25.28 7.50 -3.20
C TYR A 289 -25.90 8.19 -1.98
N GLN A 290 -27.04 8.88 -2.14
CA GLN A 290 -27.69 9.54 -1.00
C GLN A 290 -28.63 8.59 -0.26
N LYS A 291 -28.82 8.83 1.03
CA LYS A 291 -29.85 8.15 1.82
C LYS A 291 -31.13 8.97 1.76
N LEU A 292 -32.10 8.49 0.99
CA LEU A 292 -33.37 9.18 0.77
C LEU A 292 -34.50 8.50 1.55
N SER A 293 -35.39 9.29 2.16
CA SER A 293 -36.61 8.80 2.78
C SER A 293 -37.64 8.42 1.72
N GLU A 294 -38.55 7.51 2.06
CA GLU A 294 -39.64 7.11 1.15
C GLU A 294 -40.54 8.28 0.79
N ASP A 295 -40.81 9.20 1.72
CA ASP A 295 -41.61 10.39 1.45
C ASP A 295 -40.93 11.30 0.43
N PHE A 296 -39.61 11.45 0.52
CA PHE A 296 -38.83 12.17 -0.47
C PHE A 296 -38.85 11.48 -1.84
N ILE A 297 -38.70 10.15 -1.86
CA ILE A 297 -38.76 9.38 -3.11
C ILE A 297 -40.16 9.51 -3.75
N ARG A 298 -41.23 9.52 -2.96
CA ARG A 298 -42.60 9.79 -3.46
C ARG A 298 -42.72 11.17 -4.08
N GLU A 299 -42.16 12.18 -3.41
CA GLU A 299 -42.16 13.58 -3.88
C GLU A 299 -41.46 13.71 -5.25
N PHE A 300 -40.33 13.03 -5.43
CA PHE A 300 -39.50 13.13 -6.65
C PHE A 300 -39.52 11.88 -7.54
N GLN A 301 -40.62 11.13 -7.53
CA GLN A 301 -40.80 9.88 -8.27
C GLN A 301 -40.49 9.95 -9.77
N ASP A 302 -40.69 11.12 -10.39
CA ASP A 302 -40.46 11.33 -11.82
C ASP A 302 -39.00 11.66 -12.16
N LYS A 303 -38.18 11.97 -11.15
CA LYS A 303 -36.76 12.36 -11.30
C LYS A 303 -35.80 11.25 -10.86
N VAL A 304 -36.12 10.50 -9.81
CA VAL A 304 -35.27 9.41 -9.29
C VAL A 304 -35.12 8.26 -10.29
N ASP A 305 -33.97 7.60 -10.25
CA ASP A 305 -33.75 6.36 -10.99
C ASP A 305 -34.24 5.17 -10.18
N TRP A 306 -35.39 4.60 -10.58
CA TRP A 306 -36.02 3.49 -9.89
C TRP A 306 -35.17 2.23 -9.80
N CYS A 307 -34.33 1.96 -10.81
CA CYS A 307 -33.43 0.81 -10.77
C CYS A 307 -32.38 1.01 -9.66
N LEU A 308 -31.79 2.20 -9.56
CA LEU A 308 -30.80 2.52 -8.53
C LEU A 308 -31.44 2.60 -7.15
N ILE A 309 -32.61 3.23 -7.01
CA ILE A 309 -33.38 3.27 -5.77
C ILE A 309 -33.65 1.85 -5.25
N SER A 310 -34.11 0.96 -6.12
CA SER A 310 -34.40 -0.44 -5.73
C SER A 310 -33.17 -1.23 -5.33
N LYS A 311 -31.99 -0.87 -5.83
CA LYS A 311 -30.73 -1.56 -5.61
C LYS A 311 -30.02 -1.08 -4.34
N TYR A 312 -30.08 0.22 -4.06
CA TYR A 312 -29.24 0.86 -3.04
C TYR A 312 -30.00 1.42 -1.84
N GLN A 313 -31.31 1.69 -1.96
CA GLN A 313 -32.11 2.16 -0.83
C GLN A 313 -32.74 1.00 -0.08
N THR A 314 -32.83 1.13 1.24
CA THR A 314 -33.61 0.22 2.07
C THR A 314 -35.05 0.71 2.13
N LEU A 315 -35.94 0.03 1.42
CA LEU A 315 -37.35 0.37 1.32
C LEU A 315 -38.21 -0.57 2.19
N SER A 316 -39.27 -0.05 2.79
CA SER A 316 -40.28 -0.83 3.49
C SER A 316 -41.12 -1.65 2.52
N GLU A 317 -41.66 -2.76 3.00
CA GLU A 317 -42.53 -3.61 2.20
C GLU A 317 -43.80 -2.87 1.75
N ASP A 318 -44.35 -2.01 2.61
CA ASP A 318 -45.52 -1.20 2.30
C ASP A 318 -45.24 -0.24 1.14
N PHE A 319 -44.07 0.40 1.14
CA PHE A 319 -43.66 1.26 0.03
C PHE A 319 -43.42 0.48 -1.25
N ILE A 320 -42.76 -0.69 -1.18
CA ILE A 320 -42.57 -1.55 -2.36
C ILE A 320 -43.92 -1.99 -2.95
N ARG A 321 -44.90 -2.32 -2.09
CA ARG A 321 -46.27 -2.66 -2.53
C ARG A 321 -46.95 -1.49 -3.23
N GLU A 322 -46.78 -0.27 -2.72
CA GLU A 322 -47.25 0.96 -3.36
C GLU A 322 -46.64 1.14 -4.76
N LEU A 323 -45.31 0.98 -4.89
CA LEU A 323 -44.60 1.09 -6.16
C LEU A 323 -45.04 0.05 -7.20
N PHE A 324 -45.30 -1.17 -6.77
CA PHE A 324 -45.72 -2.26 -7.65
C PHE A 324 -47.09 -1.96 -8.29
N VAL A 325 -48.02 -1.40 -7.51
CA VAL A 325 -49.35 -0.99 -8.00
C VAL A 325 -49.24 0.23 -8.90
N PHE A 326 -48.38 1.19 -8.56
CA PHE A 326 -48.20 2.42 -9.33
C PHE A 326 -47.57 2.16 -10.71
N ASN A 327 -46.48 1.39 -10.78
CA ASN A 327 -45.79 1.09 -12.04
C ASN A 327 -46.61 0.20 -12.98
N ILE A 328 -47.35 -0.79 -12.45
CA ILE A 328 -48.32 -1.54 -13.26
C ILE A 328 -49.43 -0.61 -13.76
N GLY A 329 -49.90 0.32 -12.93
CA GLY A 329 -50.88 1.33 -13.34
C GLY A 329 -50.39 2.24 -14.48
N LEU A 330 -49.12 2.66 -14.46
CA LEU A 330 -48.51 3.47 -15.53
C LEU A 330 -48.28 2.67 -16.82
N GLU A 331 -47.77 1.45 -16.72
CA GLU A 331 -47.62 0.51 -17.84
C GLU A 331 -48.97 0.21 -18.50
N LEU A 332 -50.02 -0.06 -17.70
CA LEU A 332 -51.38 -0.25 -18.19
C LEU A 332 -51.96 1.02 -18.82
N LYS A 333 -51.72 2.21 -18.26
CA LYS A 333 -52.12 3.47 -18.89
C LYS A 333 -51.43 3.69 -20.24
N ARG A 334 -50.13 3.42 -20.36
CA ARG A 334 -49.39 3.51 -21.63
C ARG A 334 -49.86 2.46 -22.64
N ALA A 335 -50.06 1.22 -22.21
CA ALA A 335 -50.45 0.10 -23.07
C ALA A 335 -51.91 0.15 -23.54
N TYR A 336 -52.84 0.65 -22.73
CA TYR A 336 -54.28 0.60 -23.06
C TYR A 336 -54.88 1.96 -23.46
N ILE A 337 -54.43 3.08 -22.89
CA ILE A 337 -55.06 4.39 -23.15
C ILE A 337 -54.56 5.01 -24.48
N ILE A 338 -53.29 4.80 -24.85
CA ILE A 338 -52.73 5.34 -26.10
C ILE A 338 -53.40 4.68 -27.33
N PRO A 339 -53.57 3.33 -27.39
CA PRO A 339 -54.28 2.70 -28.51
C PRO A 339 -55.78 3.05 -28.57
N LEU A 340 -56.45 3.25 -27.43
CA LEU A 340 -57.86 3.64 -27.38
C LEU A 340 -58.09 5.07 -27.90
N LYS A 341 -57.20 6.02 -27.60
CA LYS A 341 -57.27 7.37 -28.18
C LYS A 341 -56.98 7.36 -29.68
N LEU A 342 -56.04 6.53 -30.13
CA LEU A 342 -55.72 6.39 -31.56
C LEU A 342 -56.88 5.74 -32.34
N SER A 343 -57.52 4.70 -31.79
CA SER A 343 -58.67 4.05 -32.43
C SER A 343 -59.90 4.94 -32.46
N ALA A 344 -60.16 5.71 -31.39
CA ALA A 344 -61.22 6.72 -31.37
C ALA A 344 -60.98 7.81 -32.43
N PHE A 345 -59.75 8.32 -32.56
CA PHE A 345 -59.38 9.31 -33.58
C PHE A 345 -59.51 8.78 -35.01
N ILE A 346 -59.14 7.52 -35.26
CA ILE A 346 -59.31 6.86 -36.56
C ILE A 346 -60.80 6.69 -36.90
N ASN A 347 -61.63 6.32 -35.93
CA ASN A 347 -63.07 6.15 -36.13
C ASN A 347 -63.78 7.49 -36.39
N GLU A 348 -63.39 8.56 -35.70
CA GLU A 348 -63.94 9.90 -35.93
C GLU A 348 -63.55 10.47 -37.31
N ARG A 349 -62.36 10.14 -37.82
CA ARG A 349 -61.99 10.49 -39.20
C ARG A 349 -62.76 9.70 -40.26
N LYS A 350 -63.06 8.43 -40.01
CA LYS A 350 -63.86 7.61 -40.93
C LYS A 350 -65.32 8.06 -41.02
N SER A 351 -65.93 8.53 -39.93
CA SER A 351 -67.32 9.01 -39.94
C SER A 351 -67.50 10.37 -40.62
N ARG A 352 -66.43 11.15 -40.80
CA ARG A 352 -66.46 12.43 -41.54
C ARG A 352 -66.19 12.29 -43.04
N LEU A 353 -65.83 11.10 -43.51
CA LEU A 353 -65.44 10.81 -44.90
C LEU A 353 -66.43 9.89 -45.65
N GLY A 354 -67.52 9.46 -45.01
CA GLY A 354 -68.66 8.78 -45.63
C GLY A 354 -69.91 9.62 -45.46
#